data_AF-A0A959QHA2-F1
#
_entry.id   AF-A0A959QHA2-F1
#
_cell.length_a   1.000
_cell.length_b   1.000
_cell.length_c   1.000
_cell.angle_alpha   90.00
_cell.angle_beta   90.00
_cell.angle_gamma   90.00
#
_symmetry.space_group_name_H-M   'P 1'
#
loop_
_entity.id
_entity.type
_entity.pdbx_description
1 polymer ?
#
loop_
_entity_poly.entity_id
_entity_poly.type
_entity_poly.pdbx_seq_one_letter_code
_entity_poly.pdbx_strand_id
1 'polypeptide(L)' 'MIKRQLGQRLSVAARQMPVVSITGPRQSGKTTLCKQTFPGYFYMNLENPQTRIFAK' A
#
# COMPACT_ATOMS: atom_id res chain seq x y z
N MET A 1 -16.20 6.01 -5.80
CA MET A 1 -15.05 5.64 -4.93
C MET A 1 -14.64 6.88 -4.13
N ILE A 2 -14.46 6.81 -2.81
CA ILE A 2 -14.23 8.00 -1.95
C ILE A 2 -12.74 8.39 -1.98
N LYS A 3 -12.45 9.68 -2.15
CA LYS A 3 -11.09 10.23 -2.07
C LYS A 3 -10.62 10.29 -0.61
N ARG A 4 -9.62 9.49 -0.25
CA ARG A 4 -9.10 9.40 1.12
C ARG A 4 -8.09 10.54 1.38
N GLN A 5 -8.30 11.32 2.44
CA GLN A 5 -7.38 12.40 2.83
C GLN A 5 -5.95 11.89 3.13
N LEU A 6 -5.82 10.65 3.63
CA LEU A 6 -4.54 10.05 3.98
C LEU A 6 -3.63 9.80 2.77
N GLY A 7 -4.17 9.80 1.54
CA GLY A 7 -3.40 9.55 0.31
C GLY A 7 -2.27 10.57 0.10
N GLN A 8 -2.52 11.86 0.38
CA GLN A 8 -1.49 12.89 0.26
C GLN A 8 -0.33 12.67 1.24
N ARG A 9 -0.64 12.38 2.51
CA ARG A 9 0.38 12.08 3.53
C ARG A 9 1.19 10.84 3.17
N LEU A 10 0.51 9.81 2.65
CA LEU A 10 1.15 8.58 2.18
C LEU A 10 2.14 8.85 1.03
N SER A 11 1.76 9.67 0.04
CA SER A 11 2.66 10.07 -1.05
C SER A 11 3.88 10.86 -0.57
N VAL A 12 3.72 11.75 0.41
CA VAL A 12 4.85 12.49 1.00
C VAL A 12 5.78 11.56 1.76
N ALA A 13 5.24 10.69 2.61
CA ALA A 13 6.04 9.71 3.36
C ALA A 13 6.84 8.79 2.44
N ALA A 14 6.24 8.32 1.34
CA ALA A 14 6.90 7.46 0.36
C ALA A 14 8.06 8.12 -0.38
N ARG A 15 8.13 9.46 -0.43
CA ARG A 15 9.27 10.19 -0.99
C ARG A 15 10.42 10.37 0.01
N GLN A 16 10.12 10.28 1.30
CA GLN A 16 11.09 10.56 2.37
C GLN A 16 11.66 9.28 2.98
N MET A 17 10.88 8.20 2.96
CA MET A 17 11.23 6.93 3.59
C MET A 17 11.35 5.83 2.54
N PRO A 18 12.37 4.97 2.61
CA PRO A 18 12.49 3.83 1.68
C PRO A 18 11.37 2.79 1.87
N VAL A 19 10.76 2.76 3.06
CA VAL A 19 9.68 1.84 3.42
C VAL A 19 8.61 2.60 4.20
N VAL A 20 7.34 2.40 3.84
CA VAL A 20 6.18 2.98 4.55
C VAL A 20 5.18 1.87 4.88
N SER A 21 4.81 1.75 6.15
CA SER A 21 3.78 0.81 6.61
C SER A 21 2.46 1.52 6.88
N ILE A 22 1.36 0.98 6.33
CA ILE A 22 0.01 1.49 6.58
C ILE A 22 -0.68 0.58 7.61
N THR A 23 -0.97 1.12 8.80
CA THR A 23 -1.62 0.39 9.89
C THR A 23 -3.11 0.78 10.04
N GLY A 24 -3.83 0.04 10.88
CA GLY A 24 -5.23 0.32 11.23
C GLY A 24 -6.15 -0.91 11.22
N PRO A 25 -7.42 -0.76 11.68
CA PRO A 25 -8.35 -1.87 11.89
C PRO A 25 -8.57 -2.78 10.68
N ARG A 26 -8.96 -4.04 10.90
CA ARG A 26 -9.36 -4.93 9.79
C ARG A 26 -10.46 -4.25 8.96
N GLN A 27 -10.41 -4.44 7.63
CA GLN A 27 -11.36 -3.87 6.67
C GLN A 27 -11.44 -2.33 6.56
N SER A 28 -10.48 -1.57 7.13
CA SER A 28 -10.44 -0.10 7.00
C SER A 28 -10.08 0.43 5.58
N GLY A 29 -9.85 -0.46 4.61
CA GLY A 29 -9.55 -0.09 3.22
C GLY A 29 -8.08 0.28 2.94
N LYS A 30 -7.13 -0.23 3.75
CA LYS A 30 -5.68 0.02 3.59
C LYS A 30 -5.16 -0.35 2.19
N THR A 31 -5.52 -1.53 1.71
CA THR A 31 -5.14 -2.01 0.36
C THR A 31 -5.68 -1.08 -0.72
N THR A 32 -6.93 -0.65 -0.57
CA THR A 32 -7.58 0.28 -1.51
C THR A 32 -6.86 1.64 -1.52
N LEU A 33 -6.54 2.19 -0.35
CA LEU A 33 -5.79 3.44 -0.23
C LEU A 33 -4.43 3.35 -0.95
N CYS A 34 -3.68 2.26 -0.73
CA CYS A 34 -2.37 2.08 -1.34
C CYS A 34 -2.48 2.01 -2.89
N LYS A 35 -3.38 1.17 -3.40
CA LYS A 35 -3.61 1.03 -4.85
C LYS A 35 -4.06 2.32 -5.53
N GLN A 36 -4.90 3.12 -4.86
CA GLN A 36 -5.33 4.42 -5.38
C GLN A 36 -4.22 5.47 -5.36
N THR A 37 -3.36 5.44 -4.34
CA THR A 37 -2.29 6.43 -4.16
C THR A 37 -1.12 6.17 -5.11
N PHE A 38 -0.89 4.89 -5.46
CA PHE A 38 0.21 4.45 -6.31
C PHE A 38 -0.30 3.60 -7.48
N PRO A 39 -1.05 4.18 -8.44
CA PRO A 39 -1.66 3.42 -9.53
C PRO A 39 -0.65 2.79 -10.49
N GLY A 40 0.57 3.33 -10.58
CA GLY A 40 1.65 2.81 -11.42
C GLY A 40 2.53 1.75 -10.74
N TYR A 41 2.22 1.36 -9.51
CA TYR A 41 3.02 0.41 -8.74
C TYR A 41 2.44 -1.00 -8.85
N PHE A 42 3.32 -2.01 -8.86
CA PHE A 42 2.89 -3.39 -8.77
C PHE A 42 2.39 -3.71 -7.37
N TYR A 43 1.17 -4.24 -7.29
CA TYR A 43 0.63 -4.75 -6.04
C TYR A 43 1.05 -6.21 -5.86
N MET A 44 1.78 -6.48 -4.78
CA MET A 44 2.21 -7.83 -4.40
C MET A 44 1.58 -8.22 -3.06
N ASN A 45 0.96 -9.41 -3.01
CA ASN A 45 0.48 -9.99 -1.75
C ASN A 45 1.49 -11.05 -1.28
N LEU A 46 2.22 -10.76 -0.21
CA LEU A 46 3.23 -11.66 0.37
C LEU A 46 2.64 -12.85 1.12
N GLU A 47 1.33 -12.85 1.41
CA GLU A 47 0.63 -14.03 1.95
C GLU A 47 0.39 -15.09 0.86
N ASN A 48 0.45 -14.71 -0.43
CA ASN A 48 0.36 -15.67 -1.52
C ASN A 48 1.69 -16.47 -1.61
N PRO A 49 1.64 -17.82 -1.54
CA PRO A 49 2.83 -18.66 -1.63
C PRO A 49 3.70 -18.38 -2.86
N GLN A 50 3.10 -18.09 -4.01
CA GLN A 50 3.83 -17.81 -5.25
C GLN A 50 4.63 -16.52 -5.15
N THR A 51 4.02 -15.44 -4.64
CA THR A 51 4.71 -14.16 -4.40
C THR A 51 5.85 -14.34 -3.40
N ARG A 52 5.62 -15.15 -2.35
CA ARG A 52 6.62 -15.41 -1.31
C ARG A 52 7.85 -16.15 -1.85
N ILE A 53 7.66 -17.08 -2.79
CA ILE A 53 8.76 -17.79 -3.44
C ILE A 53 9.58 -16.86 -4.33
N PHE A 54 8.93 -15.94 -5.06
CA PHE A 54 9.62 -14.94 -5.90
C PHE A 54 10.46 -13.92 -5.10
N ALA A 55 10.07 -13.62 -3.86
CA ALA A 55 10.74 -12.63 -3.02
C ALA A 55 11.94 -13.19 -2.21
N LYS A 56 12.27 -14.47 -2.35
CA LYS A 56 13.49 -15.09 -1.79
C LYS A 56 14.64 -14.97 -2.77
#